data_AF-A0A530RF32-F1
#
_entry.id   AF-A0A530RF32-F1
#
_cell.length_a   1.000
_cell.length_b   1.000
_cell.length_c   1.000
_cell.angle_alpha   90.00
_cell.angle_beta   90.00
_cell.angle_gamma   90.00
#
_symmetry.space_group_name_H-M   'P 1'
#
loop_
_entity.id
_entity.type
_entity.pdbx_description
1 polymer ?
#
loop_
_entity_poly.entity_id
_entity_poly.type
_entity_poly.pdbx_seq_one_letter_code
_entity_poly.pdbx_strand_id
1 'polypeptide(L)'
;FVMPVRDGRDTVASLTRRLGDATASLDRWISDNTMVLAERGSTDVLIYRYEDLVDDPEATVEKICTFLGLSFDQSLLDYHRNPQRWFTLNAQPQHAALRNQQVNQPIYDGRGRWKTELGQQELMELTEGRGKPLMQAFGYI
;
A
#
# COMPACT_ATOMS: atom_id res chain seq x y z
N PHE A 1 4.69 5.34 14.50
CA PHE A 1 4.29 5.36 13.08
C PHE A 1 3.54 4.10 12.70
N VAL A 2 2.58 4.20 11.79
CA VAL A 2 1.89 3.06 11.17
C VAL A 2 2.23 3.05 9.69
N MET A 3 2.96 2.04 9.24
CA MET A 3 3.57 1.98 7.91
C MET A 3 2.96 0.82 7.10
N PRO A 4 2.07 1.09 6.13
CA PRO A 4 1.58 0.06 5.23
C PRO A 4 2.68 -0.38 4.27
N VAL A 5 2.79 -1.68 4.05
CA VAL A 5 3.48 -2.26 2.89
C VAL A 5 2.47 -2.94 1.97
N ARG A 6 2.81 -3.05 0.70
CA ARG A 6 1.97 -3.68 -0.32
C ARG A 6 2.84 -4.48 -1.26
N ASP A 7 2.29 -5.55 -1.83
CA ASP A 7 2.95 -6.37 -2.85
C ASP A 7 3.59 -5.46 -3.92
N GLY A 8 4.90 -5.67 -4.13
CA GLY A 8 5.68 -4.88 -5.08
C GLY A 8 5.16 -4.96 -6.50
N ARG A 9 4.57 -6.11 -6.89
CA ARG A 9 3.99 -6.30 -8.22
C ARG A 9 2.81 -5.35 -8.43
N ASP A 10 1.87 -5.30 -7.49
CA ASP A 10 0.71 -4.40 -7.60
C ASP A 10 1.10 -2.93 -7.45
N THR A 11 2.09 -2.63 -6.61
CA THR A 11 2.55 -1.24 -6.42
C THR A 11 3.26 -0.72 -7.66
N VAL A 12 4.19 -1.50 -8.23
CA VAL A 12 4.89 -1.15 -9.47
C VAL A 12 3.89 -1.03 -10.62
N ALA A 13 2.97 -1.98 -10.82
CA ALA A 13 1.93 -1.87 -11.84
C ALA A 13 1.13 -0.55 -11.73
N SER A 14 0.69 -0.23 -10.52
CA SER A 14 -0.06 1.00 -10.24
C SER A 14 0.76 2.27 -10.48
N LEU A 15 2.06 2.26 -10.20
CA LEU A 15 2.95 3.41 -10.43
C LEU A 15 3.28 3.55 -11.91
N THR A 16 3.62 2.46 -12.59
CA THR A 16 3.92 2.41 -14.03
C THR A 16 2.75 2.95 -14.83
N ARG A 17 1.51 2.55 -14.52
CA ARG A 17 0.31 3.09 -15.20
C ARG A 17 0.18 4.61 -15.06
N ARG A 18 0.67 5.20 -13.97
CA ARG A 18 0.57 6.64 -13.71
C ARG A 18 1.75 7.44 -14.25
N LEU A 19 2.94 6.86 -14.25
CA LEU A 19 4.20 7.56 -14.50
C LEU A 19 4.82 7.17 -15.85
N GLY A 20 4.42 6.06 -16.44
CA GLY A 20 4.90 5.57 -17.74
C GLY A 20 6.26 4.88 -17.72
N ASP A 21 6.88 4.70 -16.55
CA ASP A 21 8.23 4.14 -16.40
C ASP A 21 8.24 3.05 -15.31
N ALA A 22 8.41 1.80 -15.73
CA ALA A 22 8.42 0.65 -14.82
C ALA A 22 9.72 0.54 -14.01
N THR A 23 10.84 0.94 -14.59
CA THR A 23 12.14 0.95 -13.89
C THR A 23 12.11 1.97 -12.77
N ALA A 24 11.70 3.20 -13.05
CA ALA A 24 11.56 4.24 -12.04
C ALA A 24 10.50 3.87 -10.98
N SER A 25 9.44 3.17 -11.38
CA SER A 25 8.40 2.66 -10.45
C SER A 25 8.95 1.60 -9.50
N LEU A 26 9.79 0.69 -9.99
CA LEU A 26 10.49 -0.29 -9.18
C LEU A 26 11.52 0.37 -8.25
N ASP A 27 12.34 1.28 -8.77
CA ASP A 27 13.35 2.00 -7.97
C ASP A 27 12.69 2.75 -6.81
N ARG A 28 11.56 3.40 -7.08
CA ARG A 28 10.74 4.04 -6.05
C ARG A 28 10.24 3.02 -5.03
N TRP A 29 9.65 1.90 -5.47
CA TRP A 29 9.15 0.89 -4.55
C TRP A 29 10.25 0.33 -3.66
N ILE A 30 11.44 0.06 -4.21
CA ILE A 30 12.60 -0.39 -3.47
C ILE A 30 13.05 0.67 -2.46
N SER A 31 13.21 1.92 -2.89
CA SER A 31 13.63 3.02 -2.02
C SER A 31 12.69 3.21 -0.83
N ASP A 32 11.38 3.34 -1.11
CA ASP A 32 10.35 3.57 -0.09
C ASP A 32 10.33 2.39 0.91
N ASN A 33 10.34 1.15 0.43
CA ASN A 33 10.21 -0.04 1.28
C ASN A 33 11.52 -0.46 1.98
N THR A 34 12.67 0.01 1.50
CA THR A 34 13.95 -0.15 2.23
C THR A 34 13.93 0.67 3.51
N MET A 35 13.39 1.90 3.46
CA MET A 35 13.22 2.73 4.65
C MET A 35 12.20 2.11 5.62
N VAL A 36 11.09 1.58 5.12
CA VAL A 36 10.12 0.86 5.96
C VAL A 36 10.75 -0.37 6.60
N LEU A 37 11.54 -1.15 5.85
CA LEU A 37 12.20 -2.34 6.39
C LEU A 37 13.22 -2.00 7.48
N ALA A 38 13.93 -0.87 7.36
CA ALA A 38 14.89 -0.41 8.36
C ALA A 38 14.24 -0.14 9.73
N GLU A 39 12.96 0.21 9.76
CA GLU A 39 12.17 0.44 10.98
C GLU A 39 11.58 -0.84 11.60
N ARG A 40 11.85 -2.00 11.01
CA ARG A 40 11.34 -3.27 11.52
C ARG A 40 11.89 -3.56 12.91
N GLY A 41 11.00 -3.70 13.88
CA GLY A 41 11.33 -4.01 15.27
C GLY A 41 11.40 -2.78 16.18
N SER A 42 11.32 -1.56 15.62
CA SER A 42 11.14 -0.34 16.41
C SER A 42 9.84 -0.41 17.22
N THR A 43 9.88 -0.09 18.51
CA THR A 43 8.74 -0.23 19.43
C THR A 43 7.62 0.75 19.13
N ASP A 44 7.94 1.88 18.49
CA ASP A 44 7.02 2.92 18.06
C ASP A 44 6.66 2.79 16.58
N VAL A 45 6.90 1.65 15.94
CA VAL A 45 6.53 1.40 14.54
C VAL A 45 5.69 0.13 14.40
N LEU A 46 4.54 0.27 13.75
CA LEU A 46 3.73 -0.85 13.28
C LEU A 46 3.81 -0.93 11.76
N ILE A 47 4.40 -2.01 11.26
CA ILE A 47 4.35 -2.37 9.83
C ILE A 47 3.21 -3.36 9.63
N TYR A 48 2.34 -3.10 8.65
CA TYR A 48 1.24 -4.02 8.28
C TYR A 48 1.12 -4.14 6.76
N ARG A 49 0.60 -5.28 6.28
CA ARG A 49 0.38 -5.48 4.84
C ARG A 49 -0.99 -4.98 4.45
N TYR A 50 -1.08 -4.27 3.33
CA TYR A 50 -2.34 -3.91 2.71
C TYR A 50 -3.21 -5.14 2.43
N GLU A 51 -2.58 -6.27 2.09
CA GLU A 51 -3.27 -7.52 1.81
C GLU A 51 -4.02 -8.04 3.05
N ASP A 52 -3.43 -7.91 4.24
CA ASP A 52 -4.09 -8.28 5.51
C ASP A 52 -5.29 -7.37 5.79
N LEU A 53 -5.17 -6.06 5.49
CA LEU A 53 -6.28 -5.11 5.60
C LEU A 53 -7.44 -5.43 4.64
N VAL A 54 -7.14 -5.97 3.46
CA VAL A 54 -8.18 -6.38 2.49
C VAL A 54 -8.85 -7.69 2.92
N ASP A 55 -8.07 -8.66 3.40
CA ASP A 55 -8.59 -9.98 3.78
C ASP A 55 -9.38 -9.93 5.10
N ASP A 56 -8.91 -9.17 6.09
CA ASP A 56 -9.58 -8.96 7.37
C ASP A 56 -9.42 -7.50 7.84
N PRO A 57 -10.31 -6.60 7.37
CA PRO A 57 -10.27 -5.20 7.76
C PRO A 57 -10.42 -4.98 9.27
N GLU A 58 -11.30 -5.75 9.92
CA GLU A 58 -11.62 -5.59 11.34
C GLU A 58 -10.40 -5.91 12.19
N ALA A 59 -9.82 -7.11 12.01
CA ALA A 59 -8.64 -7.53 12.77
C ALA A 59 -7.44 -6.60 12.52
N THR A 60 -7.27 -6.12 11.28
CA THR A 60 -6.16 -5.22 10.95
C THR A 60 -6.34 -3.83 11.58
N VAL A 61 -7.55 -3.27 11.55
CA VAL A 61 -7.84 -1.97 12.18
C VAL A 61 -7.78 -2.07 13.70
N GLU A 62 -8.29 -3.14 14.30
CA GLU A 62 -8.18 -3.38 15.74
C GLU A 62 -6.71 -3.46 16.21
N LYS A 63 -5.86 -4.15 15.43
CA LYS A 63 -4.41 -4.20 15.68
C LYS A 63 -3.78 -2.81 15.62
N ILE A 64 -4.18 -1.97 14.66
CA ILE A 64 -3.71 -0.59 14.55
C ILE A 64 -4.17 0.24 15.76
N CYS A 65 -5.44 0.16 16.15
CA CYS A 65 -5.97 0.85 17.33
C CYS A 65 -5.20 0.45 18.60
N THR A 66 -5.03 -0.85 18.82
CA THR A 66 -4.28 -1.39 19.97
C THR A 66 -2.85 -0.83 20.01
N PHE A 67 -2.15 -0.83 18.88
CA PHE A 67 -0.80 -0.26 18.77
C PHE A 67 -0.77 1.23 19.11
N LEU A 68 -1.81 1.98 18.73
CA LEU A 68 -1.94 3.41 19.03
C LEU A 68 -2.43 3.70 20.47
N GLY A 69 -2.76 2.68 21.27
CA GLY A 69 -3.36 2.85 22.59
C GLY A 69 -4.82 3.34 22.54
N LEU A 70 -5.53 3.06 21.45
CA LEU A 70 -6.93 3.43 21.22
C LEU A 70 -7.84 2.21 21.32
N SER A 71 -9.08 2.42 21.76
CA SER A 71 -10.13 1.40 21.66
C SER A 71 -10.62 1.27 20.22
N PHE A 72 -10.81 0.04 19.75
CA PHE A 72 -11.47 -0.23 18.48
C PHE A 72 -12.98 0.06 18.58
N ASP A 73 -13.55 0.60 17.50
CA ASP A 73 -14.98 0.81 17.33
C ASP A 73 -15.39 0.37 15.92
N GLN A 74 -16.47 -0.41 15.81
CA GLN A 74 -16.93 -0.96 14.54
C GLN A 74 -17.20 0.12 13.47
N SER A 75 -17.59 1.33 13.89
CA SER A 75 -17.85 2.46 12.99
C SER A 75 -16.62 2.92 12.20
N LEU A 76 -15.41 2.55 12.62
CA LEU A 76 -14.18 2.81 11.86
C LEU A 76 -14.19 2.12 10.48
N LEU A 77 -14.90 0.99 10.35
CA LEU A 77 -15.05 0.28 9.07
C LEU A 77 -16.09 0.96 8.14
N ASP A 78 -16.97 1.80 8.71
CA ASP A 78 -17.99 2.57 8.01
C ASP A 78 -17.49 3.97 7.56
N TYR A 79 -16.17 4.19 7.48
CA TYR A 79 -15.56 5.48 7.14
C TYR A 79 -16.12 6.10 5.85
N HIS A 80 -16.44 5.26 4.85
CA HIS A 80 -16.97 5.66 3.56
C HIS A 80 -18.36 6.31 3.63
N ARG A 81 -19.09 6.16 4.75
CA ARG A 81 -20.38 6.82 4.99
C ARG A 81 -20.23 8.29 5.41
N ASN A 82 -19.03 8.70 5.79
CA ASN A 82 -18.71 10.07 6.22
C ASN A 82 -17.64 10.66 5.28
N PRO A 83 -18.05 11.37 4.20
CA PRO A 83 -17.14 11.77 3.14
C PRO A 83 -15.94 12.57 3.64
N GLN A 84 -14.74 12.07 3.31
CA GLN A 84 -13.46 12.70 3.59
C GLN A 84 -12.99 13.50 2.38
N ARG A 85 -12.31 14.62 2.63
CA ARG A 85 -11.66 15.40 1.58
C ARG A 85 -10.17 15.09 1.56
N TRP A 86 -9.73 14.40 0.51
CA TRP A 86 -8.31 14.25 0.24
C TRP A 86 -7.75 15.57 -0.32
N PHE A 87 -6.71 16.10 0.33
CA PHE A 87 -6.08 17.37 -0.03
C PHE A 87 -4.55 17.28 0.06
N THR A 88 -3.86 17.92 -0.88
CA THR A 88 -2.43 18.24 -0.81
C THR A 88 -2.18 19.54 -1.59
N LEU A 89 -1.20 20.33 -1.14
CA LEU A 89 -0.95 21.70 -1.62
C LEU A 89 -0.71 21.79 -3.14
N ASN A 90 -0.20 20.72 -3.76
CA ASN A 90 0.23 20.72 -5.17
C ASN A 90 -0.42 19.61 -6.02
N ALA A 91 -1.61 19.12 -5.66
CA ALA A 91 -2.26 18.09 -6.48
C ALA A 91 -2.84 18.66 -7.78
N GLN A 92 -2.49 18.02 -8.89
CA GLN A 92 -3.20 18.18 -10.16
C GLN A 92 -4.71 17.90 -9.96
N PRO A 93 -5.63 18.71 -10.52
CA PRO A 93 -7.07 18.59 -10.26
C PRO A 93 -7.66 17.20 -10.53
N GLN A 94 -7.26 16.55 -11.62
CA GLN A 94 -7.73 15.21 -11.97
C GLN A 94 -7.26 14.16 -10.95
N HIS A 95 -6.01 14.26 -10.48
CA HIS A 95 -5.50 13.38 -9.43
C HIS A 95 -6.21 13.62 -8.10
N ALA A 96 -6.49 14.88 -7.74
CA ALA A 96 -7.26 15.20 -6.55
C ALA A 96 -8.69 14.64 -6.61
N ALA A 97 -9.38 14.78 -7.74
CA ALA A 97 -10.73 14.24 -7.93
C ALA A 97 -10.75 12.70 -7.79
N LEU A 98 -9.83 12.01 -8.45
CA LEU A 98 -9.70 10.55 -8.36
C LEU A 98 -9.41 10.09 -6.92
N ARG A 99 -8.53 10.79 -6.19
CA ARG A 99 -8.24 10.45 -4.79
C ARG A 99 -9.43 10.69 -3.88
N ASN A 100 -10.15 11.80 -4.05
CA ASN A 100 -11.38 12.07 -3.31
C ASN A 100 -12.44 10.98 -3.56
N GLN A 101 -12.57 10.50 -4.80
CA GLN A 101 -13.46 9.38 -5.07
C GLN A 101 -13.00 8.10 -4.35
N GLN A 102 -11.72 7.75 -4.45
CA GLN A 102 -11.17 6.51 -3.92
C GLN A 102 -11.21 6.41 -2.39
N VAL A 103 -10.87 7.48 -1.66
CA VAL A 103 -10.87 7.46 -0.19
C VAL A 103 -12.27 7.37 0.42
N ASN A 104 -13.31 7.56 -0.39
CA ASN A 104 -14.71 7.50 0.02
C ASN A 104 -15.44 6.25 -0.48
N GLN A 105 -14.71 5.27 -1.01
CA GLN A 105 -15.25 3.94 -1.29
C GLN A 105 -14.97 3.00 -0.12
N PRO A 106 -15.80 1.96 0.10
CA PRO A 106 -15.44 0.85 0.97
C PRO A 106 -14.08 0.25 0.59
N ILE A 107 -13.45 -0.47 1.52
CA ILE A 107 -12.24 -1.24 1.23
C ILE A 107 -12.58 -2.21 0.09
N TYR A 108 -11.80 -2.14 -0.97
CA TYR A 108 -11.94 -3.01 -2.13
C TYR A 108 -10.61 -3.74 -2.37
N ASP A 109 -10.73 -4.93 -2.96
CA ASP A 109 -9.58 -5.74 -3.33
C ASP A 109 -8.95 -5.21 -4.63
N GLY A 110 -7.82 -4.52 -4.49
CA GLY A 110 -7.03 -4.02 -5.62
C GLY A 110 -5.88 -4.94 -6.03
N ARG A 111 -5.81 -6.18 -5.52
CA ARG A 111 -4.69 -7.11 -5.73
C ARG A 111 -4.74 -7.77 -7.11
N GLY A 112 -3.57 -8.20 -7.59
CA GLY A 112 -3.45 -9.04 -8.78
C GLY A 112 -3.55 -8.30 -10.11
N ARG A 113 -3.59 -6.96 -10.11
CA ARG A 113 -3.60 -6.14 -11.33
C ARG A 113 -2.33 -6.31 -12.15
N TRP A 114 -1.22 -6.57 -11.47
CA TRP A 114 0.06 -6.85 -12.08
C TRP A 114 0.02 -7.99 -13.10
N LYS A 115 -0.91 -8.94 -12.98
CA LYS A 115 -1.05 -10.08 -13.90
C LYS A 115 -1.33 -9.65 -15.34
N THR A 116 -1.97 -8.50 -15.52
CA THR A 116 -2.31 -7.93 -16.84
C THR A 116 -1.54 -6.65 -17.15
N GLU A 117 -0.88 -6.05 -16.16
CA GLU A 117 -0.26 -4.73 -16.27
C GLU A 117 1.28 -4.77 -16.30
N LEU A 118 1.91 -5.87 -15.85
CA LEU A 118 3.37 -6.05 -15.91
C LEU A 118 3.77 -7.15 -16.90
N GLY A 119 4.85 -6.90 -17.62
CA GLY A 119 5.55 -7.86 -18.45
C GLY A 119 6.51 -8.75 -17.64
N GLN A 120 7.04 -9.78 -18.32
CA GLN A 120 7.89 -10.79 -17.69
C GLN A 120 9.16 -10.20 -17.05
N GLN A 121 9.79 -9.22 -17.68
CA GLN A 121 11.01 -8.61 -17.16
C GLN A 121 10.78 -7.90 -15.81
N GLU A 122 9.67 -7.16 -15.69
CA GLU A 122 9.33 -6.44 -14.46
C GLU A 122 8.97 -7.41 -13.33
N LEU A 123 8.32 -8.52 -13.66
CA LEU A 123 8.05 -9.60 -12.71
C LEU A 123 9.35 -10.25 -12.23
N MET A 124 10.28 -10.55 -13.14
CA MET A 124 11.59 -11.12 -12.77
C MET A 124 12.37 -10.18 -11.86
N GLU A 125 12.37 -8.86 -12.11
CA GLU A 125 13.01 -7.89 -11.21
C GLU A 125 12.45 -7.93 -9.78
N LEU A 126 11.16 -8.20 -9.63
CA LEU A 126 10.51 -8.30 -8.32
C LEU A 126 10.69 -9.67 -7.66
N THR A 127 10.65 -10.78 -8.40
CA THR A 127 10.68 -12.14 -7.84
C THR A 127 12.07 -12.76 -7.77
N GLU A 128 12.98 -12.31 -8.63
CA GLU A 128 14.32 -12.89 -8.81
C GLU A 128 15.44 -11.84 -8.73
N GLY A 129 15.14 -10.59 -9.09
CA GLY A 129 16.08 -9.49 -9.17
C GLY A 129 16.08 -8.55 -7.97
N ARG A 130 16.16 -7.24 -8.24
CA ARG A 130 16.41 -6.19 -7.23
C ARG A 130 15.32 -6.09 -6.16
N GLY A 131 14.08 -6.41 -6.50
CA GLY A 131 12.95 -6.38 -5.56
C GLY A 131 12.84 -7.60 -4.65
N LYS A 132 13.49 -8.72 -5.02
CA LYS A 132 13.34 -10.00 -4.32
C LYS A 132 13.59 -9.93 -2.81
N PRO A 133 14.67 -9.29 -2.30
CA PRO A 133 14.93 -9.27 -0.86
C PRO A 133 13.80 -8.62 -0.07
N LEU A 134 13.21 -7.54 -0.59
CA LEU A 134 12.08 -6.86 0.05
C LEU A 134 10.80 -7.68 -0.06
N MET A 135 10.55 -8.30 -1.23
CA MET A 135 9.41 -9.19 -1.43
C MET A 135 9.42 -10.35 -0.43
N GLN A 136 10.59 -10.97 -0.21
CA GLN A 136 10.77 -12.00 0.82
C GLN A 136 10.63 -11.43 2.23
N ALA A 137 11.25 -10.29 2.52
CA ALA A 137 11.20 -9.69 3.84
C ALA A 137 9.76 -9.40 4.29
N PHE A 138 8.88 -8.97 3.37
CA PHE A 138 7.46 -8.69 3.66
C PHE A 138 6.52 -9.87 3.39
N GLY A 139 7.05 -11.05 3.02
CA GLY A 139 6.29 -12.30 2.90
C GLY A 139 5.37 -12.37 1.67
N TYR A 140 5.81 -11.81 0.54
CA TYR A 140 5.10 -11.86 -0.74
C TYR A 140 5.53 -12.99 -1.67
N ILE A 141 6.69 -13.61 -1.38
CA ILE A 141 7.29 -14.77 -2.04
C ILE A 141 8.15 -15.57 -1.05
#